data_AF-A0A348ZU15-F1
#
_entry.id   AF-A0A348ZU15-F1
#
_cell.length_a   1.000
_cell.length_b   1.000
_cell.length_c   1.000
_cell.angle_alpha   90.00
_cell.angle_beta   90.00
_cell.angle_gamma   90.00
#
_symmetry.space_group_name_H-M   'P 1'
#
loop_
_entity.id
_entity.type
_entity.pdbx_description
1 polymer ?
#
loop_
_entity_poly.entity_id
_entity_poly.type
_entity_poly.pdbx_seq_one_letter_code
_entity_poly.pdbx_strand_id
1 'polypeptide(L)'
;GISCYRVENLGREVILFEGEEPLSLARALSRHIEVLGQIPRPPADEEPMVNVLCRFQEGKYTVLVFPRSKHRPSVFFRDGDDRIVVSPAVVEMAGIVVTPFQRDFDRLDCATIESIYREVTLGLTL
;
A
#
# COMPACT_ATOMS: atom_id res chain seq x y z
N GLY A 1 10.68 23.12 0.83
CA GLY A 1 10.22 22.52 2.10
C GLY A 1 9.67 21.12 1.84
N ILE A 2 9.31 20.36 2.87
CA ILE A 2 8.64 19.05 2.72
C ILE A 2 7.25 19.16 3.30
N SER A 3 6.25 18.68 2.56
CA SER A 3 4.91 18.44 3.06
C SER A 3 4.67 16.94 3.20
N CYS A 4 3.89 16.56 4.22
CA CYS A 4 3.49 15.19 4.50
C CYS A 4 1.99 15.17 4.81
N TYR A 5 1.25 14.29 4.15
CA TYR A 5 -0.20 14.16 4.29
C TYR A 5 -0.59 12.70 4.45
N ARG A 6 -1.59 12.43 5.29
CA ARG A 6 -2.36 11.18 5.20
C ARG A 6 -3.52 11.43 4.25
N VAL A 7 -3.70 10.57 3.26
CA VAL A 7 -4.80 10.68 2.30
C VAL A 7 -5.96 9.81 2.78
N GLU A 8 -7.14 10.42 2.94
CA GLU A 8 -8.32 9.75 3.47
C GLU A 8 -9.24 9.23 2.36
N ASN A 9 -10.20 8.37 2.71
CA ASN A 9 -11.27 7.89 1.84
C ASN A 9 -10.82 7.12 0.58
N LEU A 10 -9.68 6.41 0.64
CA LEU A 10 -9.15 5.58 -0.46
C LEU A 10 -9.28 4.06 -0.24
N GLY A 11 -9.95 3.64 0.84
CA GLY A 11 -10.10 2.22 1.21
C GLY A 11 -8.81 1.52 1.64
N ARG A 12 -7.70 2.27 1.75
CA ARG A 12 -6.37 1.83 2.20
C ARG A 12 -5.57 3.01 2.73
N GLU A 13 -4.59 2.75 3.57
CA GLU A 13 -3.67 3.79 4.05
C GLU A 13 -2.73 4.25 2.95
N VAL A 14 -2.64 5.57 2.79
CA VAL A 14 -1.73 6.23 1.86
C VAL A 14 -1.15 7.46 2.53
N ILE A 15 0.18 7.54 2.54
CA ILE A 15 0.91 8.66 3.12
C ILE A 15 1.71 9.30 2.00
N LEU A 16 1.46 10.59 1.76
CA LEU A 16 2.01 11.36 0.67
C LEU A 16 3.08 12.30 1.22
N PHE A 17 4.31 12.19 0.70
CA PHE A 17 5.37 13.17 0.88
C PHE A 17 5.59 13.93 -0.40
N GLU A 18 5.86 15.23 -0.27
CA GLU A 18 6.25 16.06 -1.39
C GLU A 18 7.42 16.97 -1.03
N GLY A 19 8.32 17.22 -1.99
CA GLY A 19 9.43 18.14 -1.80
C GLY A 19 10.34 18.22 -3.02
N GLU A 20 11.15 19.27 -3.10
CA GLU A 20 12.09 19.49 -4.21
C GLU A 20 13.49 18.93 -3.91
N GLU A 21 13.85 18.82 -2.63
CA GLU A 21 15.19 18.42 -2.18
C GLU A 21 15.19 16.92 -1.78
N PRO A 22 15.86 16.03 -2.55
CA PRO A 22 15.78 14.58 -2.36
C PRO A 22 16.27 14.10 -1.00
N LEU A 23 17.33 14.69 -0.45
CA LEU A 23 17.96 14.19 0.79
C LEU A 23 17.07 14.44 2.00
N SER A 24 16.45 15.62 2.05
CA SER A 24 15.49 15.97 3.10
C SER A 24 14.26 15.08 2.99
N LEU A 25 13.77 14.80 1.78
CA LEU A 25 12.64 13.90 1.55
C LEU A 25 12.96 12.47 1.99
N ALA A 26 14.15 11.97 1.64
CA ALA A 26 14.63 10.66 2.08
C ALA A 26 14.71 10.58 3.60
N ARG A 27 15.23 11.61 4.28
CA ARG A 27 15.25 11.68 5.75
C ARG A 27 13.84 11.67 6.37
N ALA A 28 12.88 12.37 5.75
CA ALA A 28 11.50 12.37 6.21
C ALA A 28 10.84 10.99 6.05
N LEU A 29 11.08 10.34 4.90
CA LEU A 29 10.63 8.97 4.62
C LEU A 29 11.24 7.96 5.60
N SER A 30 12.56 8.01 5.83
CA SER A 30 13.26 7.09 6.75
C SER A 30 12.69 7.19 8.16
N ARG A 31 12.52 8.41 8.70
CA ARG A 31 11.88 8.61 10.02
C ARG A 31 10.47 8.04 10.06
N HIS A 32 9.72 8.16 8.96
CA HIS A 32 8.37 7.62 8.89
C HIS A 32 8.36 6.08 8.90
N ILE A 33 9.25 5.45 8.14
CA ILE A 33 9.44 3.99 8.14
C ILE A 33 9.87 3.50 9.53
N GLU A 34 10.79 4.21 10.20
CA GLU A 34 11.20 3.90 11.57
C GLU A 34 10.01 3.91 12.55
N VAL A 35 9.13 4.90 12.45
CA VAL A 35 7.91 4.97 13.27
C VAL A 35 6.95 3.82 12.94
N LEU A 36 6.79 3.45 11.67
CA LEU A 36 5.99 2.28 11.28
C LEU A 36 6.57 0.98 11.86
N GLY A 37 7.89 0.88 11.97
CA GLY A 37 8.59 -0.26 12.58
C GLY A 37 8.34 -0.41 14.08
N GLN A 38 7.90 0.66 14.77
CA GLN A 38 7.55 0.61 16.19
C GLN A 38 6.15 0.07 16.46
N ILE A 39 5.32 -0.13 15.42
CA ILE A 39 3.98 -0.69 15.55
C ILE A 39 4.08 -2.18 15.88
N PRO A 40 3.59 -2.64 17.04
CA PRO A 40 3.68 -4.05 17.43
C PRO A 40 2.96 -4.95 16.44
N ARG A 41 3.64 -5.99 15.97
CA ARG A 41 3.09 -6.98 15.04
C ARG A 41 3.79 -8.34 15.20
N PRO A 42 3.09 -9.44 14.94
CA PRO A 42 3.70 -10.77 14.84
C PRO A 42 4.21 -11.03 13.40
N PRO A 43 5.40 -11.63 13.23
CA PRO A 43 6.41 -11.88 14.25
C PRO A 43 7.04 -10.57 14.76
N ALA A 44 7.44 -10.56 16.03
CA ALA A 44 8.16 -9.42 16.61
C ALA A 44 9.49 -9.21 15.86
N ASP A 45 9.94 -7.95 15.77
CA ASP A 45 11.23 -7.54 15.22
C ASP A 45 11.43 -7.65 13.69
N GLU A 46 10.37 -7.80 12.90
CA GLU A 46 10.45 -7.71 11.43
C GLU A 46 10.45 -6.24 10.96
N GLU A 47 11.06 -5.94 9.81
CA GLU A 47 11.01 -4.61 9.15
C GLU A 47 9.61 -4.26 8.62
N PRO A 48 9.09 -3.04 8.85
CA PRO A 48 7.74 -2.65 8.46
C PRO A 48 7.52 -2.88 6.97
N MET A 49 6.47 -3.63 6.64
CA MET A 49 6.17 -3.91 5.24
C MET A 49 5.51 -2.69 4.61
N VAL A 50 6.18 -2.11 3.63
CA VAL A 50 5.74 -0.90 2.95
C VAL A 50 5.85 -1.07 1.45
N ASN A 51 4.88 -0.55 0.69
CA ASN A 51 5.10 -0.26 -0.72
C ASN A 51 5.40 1.24 -0.85
N VAL A 52 6.37 1.59 -1.70
CA VAL A 52 6.75 2.99 -1.96
C VAL A 52 6.67 3.25 -3.46
N LEU A 53 5.91 4.28 -3.85
CA LEU A 53 5.88 4.81 -5.21
C LEU A 53 6.47 6.21 -5.19
N CYS A 54 7.49 6.45 -6.01
CA CYS A 54 8.11 7.77 -6.15
C CYS A 54 7.95 8.26 -7.58
N ARG A 55 7.57 9.53 -7.72
CA ARG A 55 7.50 10.24 -8.99
C ARG A 55 8.25 11.56 -8.87
N PHE A 56 9.01 11.91 -9.90
CA PHE A 56 9.59 13.24 -10.06
C PHE A 56 8.96 13.91 -11.28
N GLN A 57 8.39 15.10 -11.08
CA GLN A 57 7.79 15.91 -12.14
C GLN A 57 7.96 17.38 -11.80
N GLU A 58 8.30 18.20 -12.80
CA GLU A 58 8.35 19.67 -12.67
C GLU A 58 9.23 20.15 -11.49
N GLY A 59 10.38 19.50 -11.28
CA GLY A 59 11.31 19.86 -10.20
C GLY A 59 10.88 19.37 -8.82
N LYS A 60 9.77 18.63 -8.70
CA LYS A 60 9.18 18.20 -7.43
C LYS A 60 9.07 16.68 -7.36
N TYR A 61 9.46 16.11 -6.23
CA TYR A 61 9.21 14.72 -5.88
C TYR A 61 7.85 14.57 -5.20
N THR A 62 7.15 13.49 -5.55
CA THR A 62 5.92 13.01 -4.94
C THR A 62 6.15 11.56 -4.55
N VAL A 63 6.07 11.24 -3.26
CA VAL A 63 6.29 9.88 -2.75
C VAL A 63 5.03 9.42 -2.04
N LEU A 64 4.45 8.33 -2.52
CA LEU A 64 3.37 7.61 -1.86
C LEU A 64 3.94 6.44 -1.08
N VAL A 65 3.58 6.34 0.19
CA VAL A 65 3.90 5.23 1.06
C VAL A 65 2.59 4.52 1.39
N PHE A 66 2.58 3.21 1.20
CA PHE A 66 1.46 2.33 1.54
C PHE A 66 1.90 1.36 2.63
N PRO A 67 1.66 1.68 3.92
CA PRO A 67 1.88 0.75 5.01
C PRO A 67 1.03 -0.52 4.82
N ARG A 68 1.63 -1.70 4.97
CA ARG A 68 0.96 -2.99 4.75
C ARG A 68 0.99 -3.89 5.98
N SER A 69 -0.10 -4.60 6.20
CA SER A 69 -0.28 -5.58 7.28
C SER A 69 0.05 -7.01 6.84
N LYS A 70 -0.15 -7.35 5.55
CA LYS A 70 0.22 -8.67 5.00
C LYS A 70 0.56 -8.65 3.51
N HIS A 71 1.34 -9.64 3.09
CA HIS A 71 1.85 -9.68 1.72
C HIS A 71 0.77 -9.95 0.68
N ARG A 72 -0.16 -10.88 0.98
CA ARG A 72 -1.26 -11.29 0.10
C ARG A 72 -2.60 -11.32 0.85
N PRO A 73 -3.73 -10.99 0.19
CA PRO A 73 -5.06 -11.14 0.75
C PRO A 73 -5.46 -12.63 0.86
N SER A 74 -6.45 -12.97 1.69
CA SER A 74 -6.90 -14.36 1.88
C SER A 74 -7.46 -14.97 0.60
N VAL A 75 -8.12 -14.15 -0.24
CA VAL A 75 -8.66 -14.58 -1.55
C VAL A 75 -7.59 -15.17 -2.48
N PHE A 76 -6.32 -14.81 -2.29
CA PHE A 76 -5.19 -15.35 -3.05
C PHE A 76 -4.91 -16.83 -2.75
N PHE A 77 -5.24 -17.27 -1.53
CA PHE A 77 -4.96 -18.61 -1.02
C PHE A 77 -6.18 -19.53 -1.00
N ARG A 78 -7.34 -19.06 -1.45
CA ARG A 78 -8.53 -19.92 -1.60
C ARG A 78 -8.31 -20.96 -2.71
N ASP A 79 -9.13 -22.01 -2.69
CA ASP A 79 -9.06 -23.11 -3.65
C ASP A 79 -10.11 -22.97 -4.76
N GLY A 80 -9.82 -23.61 -5.89
CA GLY A 80 -10.75 -23.72 -7.02
C GLY A 80 -11.26 -22.37 -7.52
N ASP A 81 -12.57 -22.29 -7.73
CA ASP A 81 -13.23 -21.09 -8.23
C ASP A 81 -13.26 -19.98 -7.19
N ASP A 82 -13.07 -20.21 -5.89
CA ASP A 82 -13.08 -19.13 -4.90
C ASP A 82 -11.78 -18.32 -4.87
N ARG A 83 -10.74 -18.79 -5.55
CA ARG A 83 -9.45 -18.10 -5.67
C ARG A 83 -9.53 -16.89 -6.59
N ILE A 84 -8.92 -15.78 -6.17
CA ILE A 84 -8.63 -14.61 -7.01
C ILE A 84 -7.13 -14.37 -6.97
N VAL A 85 -6.47 -14.41 -8.13
CA VAL A 85 -5.00 -14.25 -8.25
C VAL A 85 -4.63 -12.78 -8.34
N VAL A 86 -5.02 -12.03 -7.32
CA VAL A 86 -4.62 -10.63 -7.09
C VAL A 86 -3.88 -10.54 -5.77
N SER A 87 -2.68 -9.98 -5.80
CA SER A 87 -1.81 -9.77 -4.64
C SER A 87 -1.27 -8.35 -4.70
N PRO A 88 -1.86 -7.37 -3.98
CA PRO A 88 -1.52 -5.98 -4.16
C PRO A 88 -0.04 -5.66 -3.89
N ALA A 89 0.70 -5.27 -4.92
CA ALA A 89 2.02 -4.67 -4.82
C ALA A 89 1.86 -3.13 -4.98
N VAL A 90 2.92 -2.44 -5.35
CA VAL A 90 2.89 -0.97 -5.44
C VAL A 90 1.90 -0.45 -6.49
N VAL A 91 1.71 -1.18 -7.60
CA VAL A 91 0.85 -0.78 -8.73
C VAL A 91 -0.63 -0.92 -8.36
N GLU A 92 -1.01 -2.04 -7.75
CA GLU A 92 -2.37 -2.28 -7.26
C GLU A 92 -2.70 -1.33 -6.11
N MET A 93 -1.76 -1.08 -5.21
CA MET A 93 -1.93 -0.08 -4.15
C MET A 93 -1.98 1.35 -4.73
N ALA A 94 -1.53 1.60 -5.95
CA ALA A 94 -1.74 2.88 -6.63
C ALA A 94 -3.10 2.97 -7.36
N GLY A 95 -3.91 1.91 -7.38
CA GLY A 95 -5.23 1.88 -8.00
C GLY A 95 -5.30 1.18 -9.35
N ILE A 96 -4.23 0.51 -9.78
CA ILE A 96 -4.21 -0.27 -11.03
C ILE A 96 -4.22 -1.75 -10.68
N VAL A 97 -5.39 -2.39 -10.75
CA VAL A 97 -5.53 -3.82 -10.42
C VAL A 97 -5.22 -4.68 -11.64
N VAL A 98 -4.12 -5.43 -11.59
CA VAL A 98 -3.71 -6.34 -12.66
C VAL A 98 -4.26 -7.75 -12.41
N THR A 99 -4.97 -8.30 -13.40
CA THR A 99 -5.58 -9.63 -13.33
C THR A 99 -4.97 -10.55 -14.39
N PRO A 100 -4.21 -11.59 -14.00
CA PRO A 100 -3.59 -12.51 -14.96
C PRO A 100 -4.60 -13.47 -15.62
N PHE A 101 -5.78 -13.65 -15.04
CA PHE A 101 -6.83 -14.52 -15.55
C PHE A 101 -8.11 -13.74 -15.81
N GLN A 102 -8.72 -13.95 -16.98
CA GLN A 102 -9.99 -13.33 -17.34
C GLN A 102 -11.10 -13.62 -16.32
N ARG A 103 -11.17 -14.85 -15.78
CA ARG A 103 -12.16 -15.20 -14.76
C ARG A 103 -12.08 -14.33 -13.50
N ASP A 104 -10.87 -13.89 -13.14
CA ASP A 104 -10.67 -13.04 -11.96
C ASP A 104 -11.11 -11.62 -12.28
N PHE A 105 -10.78 -11.13 -13.48
CA PHE A 105 -11.27 -9.85 -13.99
C PHE A 105 -12.81 -9.77 -13.98
N ASP A 106 -13.48 -10.79 -14.53
CA ASP A 106 -14.94 -10.83 -14.64
C ASP A 106 -15.65 -10.91 -13.28
N ARG A 107 -14.95 -11.37 -12.23
CA ARG A 107 -15.50 -11.56 -10.88
C ARG A 107 -15.16 -10.46 -9.91
N LEU A 108 -14.17 -9.63 -10.22
CA LEU A 108 -13.81 -8.50 -9.37
C LEU A 108 -14.89 -7.44 -9.43
N ASP A 109 -15.39 -7.06 -8.27
CA ASP A 109 -16.26 -5.93 -8.06
C ASP A 109 -15.68 -4.97 -7.02
N CYS A 110 -16.35 -3.82 -6.82
CA CYS A 110 -15.91 -2.82 -5.85
C CYS A 110 -15.77 -3.41 -4.44
N ALA A 111 -16.71 -4.24 -4.01
CA ALA A 111 -16.70 -4.83 -2.68
C ALA A 111 -15.50 -5.75 -2.46
N THR A 112 -15.15 -6.55 -3.47
CA THR A 112 -14.01 -7.47 -3.43
C THR A 112 -12.70 -6.69 -3.42
N ILE A 113 -12.56 -5.66 -4.25
CA ILE A 113 -11.35 -4.81 -4.29
C ILE A 113 -11.16 -4.08 -2.95
N GLU A 114 -12.23 -3.49 -2.39
CA GLU A 114 -12.18 -2.87 -1.07
C GLU A 114 -11.79 -3.87 0.02
N SER A 115 -12.34 -5.08 -0.01
CA SER A 115 -11.99 -6.14 0.93
C SER A 115 -10.50 -6.50 0.82
N ILE A 116 -9.98 -6.64 -0.41
CA ILE A 116 -8.56 -6.91 -0.67
C ILE A 116 -7.69 -5.80 -0.08
N TYR A 117 -8.02 -4.53 -0.34
CA TYR A 117 -7.27 -3.38 0.16
C TYR A 117 -7.27 -3.31 1.68
N ARG A 118 -8.45 -3.41 2.31
CA ARG A 118 -8.59 -3.43 3.77
C ARG A 118 -7.79 -4.57 4.41
N GLU A 119 -7.75 -5.72 3.75
CA GLU A 119 -6.99 -6.86 4.26
C GLU A 119 -5.48 -6.61 4.30
N VAL A 120 -4.92 -5.95 3.27
CA VAL A 120 -3.47 -5.86 3.09
C VAL A 120 -2.86 -4.58 3.65
N THR A 121 -3.66 -3.55 3.93
CA THR A 121 -3.18 -2.28 4.46
C THR A 121 -2.97 -2.33 5.99
N LEU A 122 -2.04 -1.53 6.52
CA LEU A 122 -1.78 -1.41 7.95
C LEU A 122 -2.67 -0.30 8.56
N GLY A 123 -3.91 -0.65 8.93
CA GLY A 123 -4.97 0.25 9.45
C GLY A 123 -6.26 0.08 8.64
N LEU A 124 -7.46 -0.12 9.20
CA LEU A 124 -8.15 0.66 10.22
C LEU A 124 -8.53 -0.23 11.42
N THR A 125 -8.19 0.18 12.64
CA THR A 125 -9.05 -0.16 13.79
C THR A 125 -10.36 0.58 13.56
N LEU A 126 -11.47 -0.15 13.45
CA LEU A 126 -12.82 0.43 13.54
C LEU A 126 -13.01 1.11 14.89
#